data_AF-X8CVM5-F1
#
_entry.id   AF-X8CVM5-F1
#
_cell.length_a   1.000
_cell.length_b   1.000
_cell.length_c   1.000
_cell.angle_alpha   90.00
_cell.angle_beta   90.00
_cell.angle_gamma   90.00
#
_symmetry.space_group_name_H-M   'P 1'
#
loop_
_entity.id
_entity.type
_entity.pdbx_description
1 polymer ?
#
loop_
_entity_poly.entity_id
_entity_poly.type
_entity_poly.pdbx_seq_one_letter_code
_entity_poly.pdbx_strand_id
1 'polypeptide(L)' 'MRVLVIGSGAREHALLLALRDDPEVDALAIAPGNAGPR' A
#
# COMPACT_ATOMS: atom_id res chain seq x y z
N MET A 1 -8.52 0.66 11.29
CA MET A 1 -7.40 1.61 11.18
C MET A 1 -7.26 2.15 9.74
N ARG A 2 -6.92 3.43 9.55
CA ARG A 2 -6.65 4.01 8.22
C ARG A 2 -5.13 4.17 8.03
N VAL A 3 -4.59 3.64 6.92
CA VAL A 3 -3.15 3.58 6.66
C VAL A 3 -2.79 4.34 5.39
N LEU A 4 -1.73 5.15 5.46
CA LEU A 4 -1.09 5.81 4.32
C LEU A 4 0.36 5.33 4.19
N VAL A 5 0.68 4.70 3.08
CA VAL A 5 2.05 4.30 2.72
C VAL A 5 2.69 5.41 1.89
N ILE A 6 3.92 5.79 2.23
CA ILE A 6 4.68 6.81 1.50
C ILE A 6 5.77 6.16 0.67
N GLY A 7 5.71 6.36 -0.64
CA GLY A 7 6.69 5.88 -1.60
C GLY A 7 6.06 5.33 -2.88
N SER A 8 6.91 4.77 -3.73
CA SER A 8 6.55 4.32 -5.08
C SER A 8 7.46 3.19 -5.57
N GLY A 9 8.10 2.43 -4.67
CA GLY A 9 9.00 1.33 -4.99
C GLY A 9 8.35 -0.04 -4.79
N ALA A 10 9.12 -1.09 -5.10
CA ALA A 10 8.70 -2.48 -4.91
C ALA A 10 8.46 -2.81 -3.42
N ARG A 11 9.21 -2.19 -2.51
CA ARG A 11 9.03 -2.36 -1.06
C ARG A 11 7.65 -1.90 -0.61
N GLU A 12 7.21 -0.73 -1.05
CA GLU A 12 5.88 -0.21 -0.72
C GLU A 12 4.80 -1.09 -1.31
N HIS A 13 5.01 -1.64 -2.51
CA HIS A 13 4.07 -2.59 -3.11
C HIS A 13 3.92 -3.86 -2.27
N ALA A 14 5.02 -4.41 -1.74
CA ALA A 14 4.98 -5.56 -0.83
C ALA A 14 4.23 -5.25 0.47
N LEU A 15 4.44 -4.05 1.02
CA LEU A 15 3.69 -3.58 2.20
C LEU A 15 2.19 -3.47 1.90
N LEU A 16 1.81 -2.92 0.74
CA LEU A 16 0.41 -2.84 0.33
C LEU A 16 -0.23 -4.23 0.19
N LEU A 17 0.48 -5.20 -0.40
CA LEU A 17 -0.01 -6.57 -0.53
C LEU A 17 -0.23 -7.22 0.84
N ALA A 18 0.67 -7.01 1.79
CA ALA A 18 0.52 -7.54 3.15
C ALA A 18 -0.64 -6.89 3.92
N LEU A 19 -0.80 -5.57 3.79
CA LEU A 19 -1.82 -4.80 4.52
C LEU A 19 -3.23 -4.93 3.92
N ARG A 20 -3.37 -5.34 2.65
CA ARG A 20 -4.66 -5.42 1.97
C ARG A 20 -5.63 -6.41 2.63
N ASP A 21 -5.10 -7.49 3.18
CA ASP A 21 -5.89 -8.61 3.71
C ASP A 21 -5.97 -8.58 5.25
N ASP A 22 -5.49 -7.50 5.89
CA ASP A 22 -5.53 -7.31 7.34
C ASP A 22 -6.94 -6.83 7.78
N PRO A 23 -7.65 -7.58 8.64
CA PRO A 23 -9.00 -7.23 9.09
C PRO A 23 -9.05 -5.95 9.94
N GLU A 24 -7.93 -5.46 10.47
CA GLU A 24 -7.88 -4.21 11.22
C GLU A 24 -7.70 -2.98 10.31
N VAL A 25 -7.49 -3.14 9.00
CA VAL A 25 -7.30 -2.05 8.05
C VAL A 25 -8.61 -1.68 7.34
N ASP A 26 -9.18 -0.53 7.72
CA ASP A 26 -10.43 -0.01 7.14
C ASP A 26 -10.21 0.68 5.79
N ALA A 27 -9.04 1.29 5.61
CA ALA A 27 -8.67 1.99 4.39
C ALA A 27 -7.15 2.03 4.22
N LEU A 28 -6.70 1.75 3.01
CA LEU A 28 -5.28 1.73 2.64
C LEU A 28 -5.06 2.63 1.42
N ALA A 29 -4.15 3.58 1.53
CA ALA A 29 -3.76 4.48 0.45
C ALA A 29 -2.23 4.56 0.32
N ILE A 30 -1.74 4.97 -0.86
CA ILE A 30 -0.32 5.21 -1.13
C ILE A 30 -0.10 6.54 -1.84
N ALA A 31 1.00 7.24 -1.52
CA ALA A 31 1.40 8.46 -2.22
C ALA A 31 2.94 8.54 -2.40
N PRO A 32 3.45 8.94 -3.59
CA PRO A 32 2.70 9.18 -4.83
C PRO A 32 2.18 7.89 -5.48
N GLY A 33 2.68 6.73 -5.07
CA GLY A 33 2.36 5.45 -5.71
C GLY A 33 3.03 5.26 -7.06
N ASN A 34 3.00 4.03 -7.58
CA ASN A 34 3.36 3.69 -8.95
C ASN A 34 2.23 2.82 -9.55
N ALA A 35 2.08 2.81 -10.87
CA ALA A 35 1.08 1.96 -11.56
C ALA A 35 1.52 0.49 -11.74
N GLY A 36 2.67 0.11 -11.17
CA GLY A 36 3.41 -1.10 -11.53
C GLY A 36 4.04 -0.99 -12.93
N PRO A 37 5.03 -1.84 -13.25
CA PRO A 37 5.37 -2.13 -14.63
C PRO A 37 4.17 -2.84 -15.31
N ARG A 38 3.93 -2.54 -16.60
CA ARG A 38 2.90 -3.22 -17.41
C ARG A 38 3.11 -4.73 -17.44
#